data_AF-A0A060C9B9-F1
#
_entry.id   AF-A0A060C9B9-F1
#
_cell.length_a   1.000
_cell.length_b   1.000
_cell.length_c   1.000
_cell.angle_alpha   90.00
_cell.angle_beta   90.00
_cell.angle_gamma   90.00
#
_symmetry.space_group_name_H-M   'P 1'
#
loop_
_entity.id
_entity.type
_entity.pdbx_description
1 polymer ?
#
loop_
_entity_poly.entity_id
_entity_poly.type
_entity_poly.pdbx_seq_one_letter_code
_entity_poly.pdbx_strand_id
1 'polypeptide(L)'
;MNGCPRAVAAADYTVPDGIGVIFASRICGTALKERVGGFDLACALLPGLAQSGLSLFLLGAKPGVAARAAANLQKAHPGLVIAGTSDGYFKEDAQAVEAVNASGATVVFTALGSPRQEIFM
;
A
#
# COMPACT_ATOMS: atom_id res chain seq x y z
N MET A 1 -22.28 6.89 0.90
CA MET A 1 -21.62 6.11 -0.18
C MET A 1 -20.67 6.95 -1.06
N ASN A 2 -20.16 8.11 -0.59
CA ASN A 2 -19.36 9.03 -1.43
C ASN A 2 -17.87 9.15 -1.02
N GLY A 3 -17.35 8.23 -0.20
CA GLY A 3 -16.00 8.36 0.39
C GLY A 3 -14.86 8.13 -0.59
N CYS A 4 -14.93 7.07 -1.39
CA CYS A 4 -13.83 6.62 -2.24
C CYS A 4 -13.42 7.64 -3.33
N PRO A 5 -14.33 8.24 -4.14
CA PRO A 5 -13.92 9.23 -5.13
C PRO A 5 -13.24 10.46 -4.52
N ARG A 6 -13.68 10.88 -3.33
CA ARG A 6 -13.08 12.00 -2.61
C ARG A 6 -11.70 11.65 -2.07
N ALA A 7 -11.52 10.45 -1.54
CA ALA A 7 -10.22 9.97 -1.06
C ALA A 7 -9.20 9.88 -2.21
N VAL A 8 -9.58 9.28 -3.34
CA VAL A 8 -8.71 9.19 -4.52
C VAL A 8 -8.33 10.59 -5.04
N ALA A 9 -9.29 11.52 -5.12
CA ALA A 9 -9.02 12.88 -5.57
C ALA A 9 -8.14 13.70 -4.62
N ALA A 10 -8.05 13.32 -3.34
CA ALA A 10 -7.23 13.99 -2.33
C ALA A 10 -5.82 13.41 -2.20
N ALA A 11 -5.52 12.29 -2.87
CA ALA A 11 -4.21 11.66 -2.81
C ALA A 11 -3.13 12.48 -3.52
N ASP A 12 -1.91 12.53 -2.95
CA ASP A 12 -0.76 13.22 -3.56
C ASP A 12 -0.38 12.61 -4.92
N TYR A 13 -0.52 11.28 -5.04
CA TYR A 13 -0.27 10.54 -6.27
C TYR A 13 -1.37 9.51 -6.52
N THR A 14 -1.90 9.52 -7.74
CA THR A 14 -2.78 8.46 -8.26
C THR A 14 -2.12 7.82 -9.47
N VAL A 15 -1.86 6.53 -9.41
CA VAL A 15 -1.20 5.78 -10.49
C VAL A 15 -2.22 5.03 -11.35
N PRO A 16 -2.00 4.92 -12.67
CA PRO A 16 -2.92 4.21 -13.55
C PRO A 16 -2.75 2.70 -13.45
N ASP A 17 -3.50 2.09 -12.54
CA ASP A 17 -3.59 0.64 -12.43
C ASP A 17 -4.69 0.08 -13.34
N GLY A 18 -4.34 -0.92 -14.12
CA GLY A 18 -5.24 -1.59 -15.07
C GLY A 18 -5.26 -1.00 -16.48
N ILE A 19 -5.50 -1.88 -17.46
CA ILE A 19 -5.49 -1.52 -18.89
C ILE A 19 -6.69 -0.62 -19.28
N GLY A 20 -7.80 -0.71 -18.54
CA GLY A 20 -8.98 0.12 -18.77
C GLY A 20 -8.69 1.62 -18.60
N VAL A 21 -7.88 1.99 -17.59
CA VAL A 21 -7.46 3.38 -17.37
C VAL A 21 -6.59 3.88 -18.53
N ILE A 22 -5.71 3.03 -19.05
CA ILE A 22 -4.90 3.36 -20.23
C ILE A 22 -5.77 3.61 -21.45
N PHE A 23 -6.75 2.76 -21.72
CA PHE A 23 -7.69 2.99 -22.83
C PHE A 23 -8.52 4.26 -22.63
N ALA A 24 -9.07 4.48 -21.43
CA ALA A 24 -9.82 5.68 -21.11
C ALA A 24 -8.99 6.95 -21.34
N SER A 25 -7.71 6.96 -20.95
CA SER A 25 -6.82 8.09 -21.17
C SER A 25 -6.65 8.46 -22.65
N ARG A 26 -6.59 7.44 -23.53
CA ARG A 26 -6.53 7.63 -24.98
C ARG A 26 -7.82 8.23 -25.53
N ILE A 27 -8.97 7.76 -25.04
CA ILE A 27 -10.29 8.31 -25.42
C ILE A 27 -10.42 9.77 -24.99
N CYS A 28 -9.93 10.11 -23.80
CA CYS A 28 -9.92 11.48 -23.28
C CYS A 28 -8.87 12.40 -23.94
N GLY A 29 -8.14 11.94 -24.96
CA GLY A 29 -7.17 12.74 -25.71
C GLY A 29 -5.85 13.00 -24.97
N THR A 30 -5.64 12.43 -23.78
CA THR A 30 -4.40 12.56 -22.99
C THR A 30 -3.87 11.17 -22.67
N ALA A 31 -3.21 10.55 -23.64
CA ALA A 31 -2.73 9.17 -23.50
C ALA A 31 -1.66 9.04 -22.42
N LEU A 32 -1.91 8.19 -21.43
CA LEU A 32 -0.93 7.80 -20.43
C LEU A 32 0.13 6.87 -21.05
N LYS A 33 1.37 7.00 -20.58
CA LYS A 33 2.53 6.28 -21.13
C LYS A 33 2.44 4.77 -20.92
N GLU A 34 2.13 4.35 -19.70
CA GLU A 34 2.12 2.94 -19.31
C GLU A 34 1.20 2.66 -18.12
N ARG A 35 0.89 1.37 -17.93
CA ARG A 35 0.18 0.86 -16.75
C ARG A 35 1.17 0.73 -15.60
N VAL A 36 0.82 1.26 -14.44
CA VAL A 36 1.59 1.11 -13.20
C VAL A 36 0.75 0.35 -12.19
N GLY A 37 1.03 -0.94 -12.03
CA GLY A 37 0.32 -1.77 -11.07
C GLY A 37 0.69 -1.43 -9.64
N GLY A 38 -0.27 -1.43 -8.72
CA GLY A 38 0.00 -1.14 -7.31
C GLY A 38 1.03 -2.09 -6.68
N PHE A 39 0.96 -3.38 -7.03
CA PHE A 39 1.96 -4.38 -6.60
C PHE A 39 3.35 -4.11 -7.18
N ASP A 40 3.42 -3.79 -8.48
CA ASP A 40 4.68 -3.50 -9.17
C ASP A 40 5.36 -2.27 -8.54
N LEU A 41 4.59 -1.24 -8.22
CA LEU A 41 5.04 -0.04 -7.52
C LEU A 41 5.55 -0.38 -6.11
N ALA A 42 4.77 -1.12 -5.31
CA ALA A 42 5.18 -1.51 -3.97
C ALA A 42 6.50 -2.29 -3.98
N CYS A 43 6.66 -3.23 -4.92
CA CYS A 43 7.91 -3.97 -5.10
C CYS A 43 9.08 -3.08 -5.51
N ALA A 44 8.86 -2.11 -6.41
CA ALA A 44 9.88 -1.18 -6.86
C ALA A 44 10.42 -0.26 -5.75
N LEU A 45 9.62 -0.01 -4.69
CA LEU A 45 10.04 0.81 -3.55
C LEU A 45 10.95 0.05 -2.56
N LEU A 46 10.83 -1.27 -2.46
CA LEU A 46 11.52 -2.09 -1.46
C LEU A 46 13.06 -1.92 -1.45
N PRO A 47 13.77 -1.91 -2.60
CA PRO A 47 15.21 -1.69 -2.60
C PRO A 47 15.61 -0.33 -2.03
N GLY A 48 14.82 0.72 -2.28
CA GLY A 48 15.04 2.05 -1.74
C GLY A 48 14.81 2.11 -0.23
N LEU A 49 13.76 1.43 0.27
CA LEU A 49 13.51 1.31 1.71
C LEU A 49 14.66 0.58 2.42
N ALA A 50 15.14 -0.52 1.85
CA ALA A 50 16.25 -1.29 2.42
C ALA A 50 17.57 -0.50 2.47
N GLN A 51 17.81 0.40 1.51
CA GLN A 51 19.01 1.24 1.47
C GLN A 51 18.92 2.47 2.38
N SER A 52 17.72 3.02 2.58
CA SER A 52 17.49 4.23 3.37
C SER A 52 17.32 3.96 4.87
N GLY A 53 17.15 2.70 5.26
CA GLY A 53 16.89 2.32 6.65
C GLY A 53 15.50 2.73 7.14
N LEU A 54 14.60 3.12 6.22
CA LEU A 54 13.22 3.45 6.54
C LEU A 54 12.47 2.19 7.03
N SER A 55 11.66 2.39 8.07
CA SER A 55 10.87 1.34 8.68
C SER A 55 9.53 1.16 7.98
N LEU A 56 9.21 -0.09 7.62
CA LEU A 56 8.00 -0.49 6.92
C LEU A 56 7.03 -1.25 7.84
N PHE A 57 5.75 -0.91 7.79
CA PHE A 57 4.66 -1.66 8.40
C PHE A 57 3.77 -2.30 7.33
N LEU A 58 3.38 -3.56 7.53
CA LEU A 58 2.46 -4.27 6.64
C LEU A 58 1.09 -4.44 7.33
N LEU A 59 0.07 -3.78 6.81
CA LEU A 59 -1.30 -3.80 7.34
C LEU A 59 -2.27 -4.44 6.36
N GLY A 60 -2.89 -5.55 6.73
CA GLY A 60 -3.98 -6.16 5.96
C GLY A 60 -3.84 -7.66 5.72
N ALA A 61 -4.62 -8.17 4.76
CA ALA A 61 -4.77 -9.60 4.49
C ALA A 61 -5.29 -10.42 5.70
N LYS A 62 -5.23 -11.76 5.56
CA LYS A 62 -5.65 -12.70 6.61
C LYS A 62 -4.62 -12.81 7.74
N PRO A 63 -5.03 -13.23 8.95
CA PRO A 63 -4.10 -13.51 10.04
C PRO A 63 -2.91 -14.36 9.59
N GLY A 64 -1.69 -13.92 9.95
CA GLY A 64 -0.43 -14.57 9.60
C GLY A 64 0.10 -14.30 8.18
N VAL A 65 -0.70 -13.74 7.26
CA VAL A 65 -0.23 -13.44 5.89
C VAL A 65 0.77 -12.29 5.89
N ALA A 66 0.48 -11.19 6.61
CA ALA A 66 1.37 -10.04 6.71
C ALA A 66 2.73 -10.41 7.33
N ALA A 67 2.72 -11.21 8.41
CA ALA A 67 3.95 -11.71 9.05
C ALA A 67 4.79 -12.58 8.09
N ARG A 68 4.13 -13.45 7.30
CA ARG A 68 4.81 -14.29 6.32
C ARG A 68 5.37 -13.46 5.16
N ALA A 69 4.66 -12.42 4.74
CA ALA A 69 5.14 -11.46 3.75
C ALA A 69 6.39 -10.72 4.27
N ALA A 70 6.36 -10.20 5.50
CA ALA A 70 7.51 -9.56 6.13
C ALA A 70 8.75 -10.47 6.13
N ALA A 71 8.60 -11.73 6.56
CA ALA A 71 9.70 -12.69 6.57
C ALA A 71 10.28 -12.95 5.18
N ASN A 72 9.45 -13.02 4.14
CA ASN A 72 9.91 -13.18 2.77
C ASN A 72 10.62 -11.93 2.24
N LEU A 73 10.07 -10.74 2.55
CA LEU A 73 10.65 -9.47 2.13
C LEU A 73 12.01 -9.23 2.77
N GLN A 74 12.17 -9.53 4.06
CA GLN A 74 13.47 -9.41 4.74
C GLN A 74 14.52 -10.36 4.18
N LYS A 75 14.12 -11.56 3.74
CA LYS A 75 15.03 -12.50 3.04
C LYS A 75 15.42 -11.99 1.65
N ALA A 76 14.49 -11.41 0.92
CA ALA A 76 14.72 -10.90 -0.44
C ALA A 76 15.51 -9.57 -0.46
N HIS A 77 15.36 -8.75 0.59
CA HIS A 77 15.97 -7.44 0.70
C HIS A 77 16.72 -7.30 2.04
N PRO A 78 17.98 -7.79 2.11
CA PRO A 78 18.83 -7.55 3.28
C PRO A 78 18.95 -6.05 3.55
N GLY A 79 18.60 -5.62 4.76
CA GLY A 79 18.55 -4.20 5.15
C GLY A 79 17.14 -3.62 5.27
N LEU A 80 16.11 -4.32 4.78
CA LEU A 80 14.72 -3.89 4.97
C LEU A 80 14.31 -3.99 6.45
N VAL A 81 13.91 -2.86 7.04
CA VAL A 81 13.43 -2.78 8.42
C VAL A 81 11.92 -2.94 8.42
N ILE A 82 11.43 -4.04 9.00
CA ILE A 82 9.99 -4.23 9.26
C ILE A 82 9.71 -3.81 10.71
N ALA A 83 8.99 -2.71 10.89
CA ALA A 83 8.61 -2.18 12.20
C ALA A 83 7.40 -2.90 12.82
N GLY A 84 6.57 -3.54 11.99
CA GLY A 84 5.44 -4.32 12.48
C GLY A 84 4.57 -4.88 11.36
N THR A 85 3.66 -5.76 11.77
CA THR A 85 2.65 -6.33 10.87
C THR A 85 1.33 -6.48 11.61
N SER A 86 0.22 -6.25 10.93
CA SER A 86 -1.12 -6.52 11.44
C SER A 86 -2.02 -7.02 10.32
N ASP A 87 -2.98 -7.89 10.64
CA ASP A 87 -3.96 -8.35 9.66
C ASP A 87 -5.09 -7.32 9.44
N GLY A 88 -5.94 -7.56 8.44
CA GLY A 88 -7.02 -6.65 8.07
C GLY A 88 -8.34 -6.88 8.82
N TYR A 89 -8.38 -7.77 9.81
CA TYR A 89 -9.61 -8.23 10.47
C TYR A 89 -9.83 -7.55 11.84
N PHE A 90 -9.36 -6.31 11.99
CA PHE A 90 -9.68 -5.45 13.13
C PHE A 90 -11.15 -4.98 13.09
N LYS A 91 -11.75 -4.86 14.28
CA LYS A 91 -13.14 -4.41 14.44
C LYS A 91 -13.29 -2.90 14.33
N GLU A 92 -12.29 -2.16 14.82
CA GLU A 92 -12.27 -0.71 14.88
C GLU A 92 -10.97 -0.21 14.25
N ASP A 93 -11.08 0.76 13.34
CA ASP A 93 -9.92 1.31 12.62
C ASP A 93 -8.88 1.91 13.58
N ALA A 94 -9.32 2.44 14.72
CA ALA A 94 -8.46 2.96 15.78
C ALA A 94 -7.41 1.93 16.27
N GLN A 95 -7.76 0.64 16.31
CA GLN A 95 -6.84 -0.42 16.73
C GLN A 95 -5.69 -0.59 15.73
N ALA A 96 -5.99 -0.49 14.44
CA ALA A 96 -4.98 -0.57 13.39
C ALA A 96 -4.07 0.68 13.40
N VAL A 97 -4.67 1.86 13.59
CA VAL A 97 -3.93 3.13 13.68
C VAL A 97 -3.00 3.15 14.90
N GLU A 98 -3.48 2.69 16.06
CA GLU A 98 -2.65 2.59 17.27
C GLU A 98 -1.47 1.64 17.06
N ALA A 99 -1.69 0.46 16.47
CA ALA A 99 -0.64 -0.49 16.16
C ALA A 99 0.42 0.08 15.20
N VAL A 100 -0.01 0.81 14.17
CA VAL A 100 0.89 1.50 13.24
C VAL A 100 1.70 2.58 13.96
N ASN A 101 1.04 3.45 14.73
CA ASN A 101 1.72 4.55 15.44
C ASN A 101 2.71 4.03 16.50
N ALA A 102 2.34 2.99 17.24
CA ALA A 102 3.20 2.36 18.25
C ALA A 102 4.42 1.67 17.64
N SER A 103 4.36 1.25 16.37
CA SER A 103 5.48 0.59 15.69
C SER A 103 6.64 1.52 15.32
N GLY A 104 6.40 2.83 15.27
CA GLY A 104 7.40 3.80 14.77
C GLY A 104 7.71 3.64 13.28
N ALA A 105 6.79 3.05 12.50
CA ALA A 105 6.93 2.91 11.07
C ALA A 105 6.90 4.26 10.34
N THR A 106 7.79 4.42 9.37
CA THR A 106 7.81 5.58 8.47
C THR A 106 6.99 5.37 7.19
N VAL A 107 6.82 4.10 6.80
CA VAL A 107 6.07 3.70 5.61
C VAL A 107 5.09 2.60 5.99
N VAL A 108 3.86 2.69 5.47
CA VAL A 108 2.82 1.68 5.70
C VAL A 108 2.32 1.18 4.35
N PHE A 109 2.38 -0.12 4.12
CA PHE A 109 1.68 -0.76 3.01
C PHE A 109 0.35 -1.32 3.53
N THR A 110 -0.74 -0.81 2.96
CA THR A 110 -2.10 -1.24 3.25
C THR A 110 -2.59 -2.25 2.20
N ALA A 111 -3.20 -3.33 2.66
CA ALA A 111 -3.77 -4.40 1.83
C ALA A 111 -5.15 -4.78 2.39
N LEU A 112 -6.03 -3.78 2.49
CA LEU A 112 -7.39 -3.90 3.03
C LEU A 112 -8.45 -4.14 1.94
N GLY A 113 -8.06 -3.92 0.68
CA GLY A 113 -8.94 -4.03 -0.48
C GLY A 113 -9.78 -2.78 -0.71
N SER A 114 -10.14 -2.54 -1.98
CA SER A 114 -10.99 -1.41 -2.35
C SER A 114 -12.47 -1.72 -2.11
N PRO A 115 -13.30 -0.76 -1.66
CA PRO A 115 -13.00 0.66 -1.40
C PRO A 115 -12.52 0.97 0.03
N ARG A 116 -12.41 -0.06 0.90
CA ARG A 116 -12.10 0.13 2.32
C ARG A 116 -10.74 0.80 2.51
N GLN A 117 -9.76 0.39 1.72
CA GLN A 117 -8.39 0.89 1.78
C GLN A 117 -8.33 2.40 1.55
N GLU A 118 -8.97 2.91 0.48
CA GLU A 118 -8.94 4.33 0.17
C GLU A 118 -9.68 5.18 1.22
N ILE A 119 -10.67 4.61 1.91
CA ILE A 119 -11.43 5.34 2.95
C ILE A 119 -10.70 5.33 4.30
N PHE A 120 -9.88 4.30 4.55
CA PHE A 120 -9.09 4.15 5.76
C PHE A 120 -7.88 5.09 5.79
N MET A 121 -7.29 5.37 4.63
CA MET A 121 -6.13 6.25 4.44
C MET A 121 -6.54 7.72 4.43
#